data_AF-A0A7Y3XLQ5-F1
#
_entry.id   AF-A0A7Y3XLQ5-F1
#
_cell.length_a   1.000
_cell.length_b   1.000
_cell.length_c   1.000
_cell.angle_alpha   90.00
_cell.angle_beta   90.00
_cell.angle_gamma   90.00
#
_symmetry.space_group_name_H-M   'P 1'
#
loop_
_entity.id
_entity.type
_entity.pdbx_description
1 polymer ?
#
loop_
_entity_poly.entity_id
_entity_poly.type
_entity_poly.pdbx_seq_one_letter_code
_entity_poly.pdbx_strand_id
1 'polypeptide(L)' 'MSDGIKSGKEVIDDFFAEIMNIEGVDKKTVENLTSLYREGKLTDTNIQNGMEQLLQEELDTTEEKDGKD' A
#
# COMPACT_ATOMS: atom_id res chain seq x y z
N MET A 1 24.80 10.96 18.77
CA MET A 1 23.63 10.06 18.73
C MET A 1 22.51 10.79 19.43
N SER A 2 21.59 11.33 18.67
CA SER A 2 20.42 12.02 19.23
C SER A 2 19.36 10.96 19.46
N ASP A 3 19.42 10.24 20.58
CA ASP A 3 18.30 9.40 21.05
C ASP A 3 17.19 10.31 21.62
N GLY A 4 16.75 11.26 20.78
CA GLY A 4 15.58 12.07 21.04
C GLY A 4 14.33 11.21 20.85
N ILE A 5 13.35 11.40 21.71
CA ILE A 5 12.04 10.77 21.58
C ILE A 5 11.49 11.12 20.19
N LYS A 6 11.26 10.11 19.34
CA LYS A 6 10.65 10.28 18.02
C LYS A 6 9.22 10.82 18.18
N SER A 7 8.85 11.76 17.33
CA SER A 7 7.46 12.18 17.18
C SER A 7 6.62 11.09 16.52
N GLY A 8 5.30 11.16 16.71
CA GLY A 8 4.38 10.22 16.05
C GLY A 8 4.50 10.27 14.52
N LYS A 9 4.80 11.45 13.95
CA LYS A 9 5.03 11.58 12.51
C LYS A 9 6.28 10.81 12.06
N GLU A 10 7.40 10.97 12.78
CA GLU A 10 8.64 10.26 12.47
C GLU A 10 8.47 8.74 12.53
N VAL A 11 7.70 8.24 13.51
CA VAL A 11 7.38 6.81 13.61
C VAL A 11 6.59 6.32 12.39
N ILE A 12 5.63 7.10 11.90
CA ILE A 12 4.83 6.75 10.73
C ILE A 12 5.65 6.86 9.43
N ASP A 13 6.49 7.89 9.32
CA ASP A 13 7.42 8.05 8.18
C ASP A 13 8.36 6.84 8.07
N ASP A 14 8.97 6.42 9.18
CA ASP A 14 9.85 5.25 9.24
C ASP A 14 9.10 3.97 8.86
N PHE A 15 7.86 3.79 9.36
CA PHE A 15 7.02 2.65 9.00
C PHE A 15 6.80 2.54 7.49
N PHE A 16 6.37 3.62 6.83
CA PHE A 16 6.15 3.61 5.38
C PHE A 16 7.45 3.60 4.54
N ALA A 17 8.60 3.91 5.15
CA ALA A 17 9.91 3.73 4.52
C ALA A 17 10.37 2.27 4.52
N GLU A 18 9.97 1.49 5.53
CA GLU A 18 10.47 0.13 5.75
C GLU A 18 9.47 -0.98 5.41
N ILE A 19 8.17 -0.68 5.30
CA ILE A 19 7.11 -1.69 5.09
C ILE A 19 7.32 -2.57 3.85
N MET A 20 7.96 -2.05 2.79
CA MET A 20 8.30 -2.83 1.59
C MET A 20 9.38 -3.90 1.82
N ASN A 21 10.14 -3.81 2.92
CA ASN A 21 11.20 -4.74 3.28
C ASN A 21 10.70 -5.92 4.13
N ILE A 22 9.43 -5.90 4.55
CA ILE A 22 8.84 -6.97 5.34
C ILE A 22 8.62 -8.19 4.44
N GLU A 23 9.09 -9.36 4.88
CA GLU A 23 8.93 -10.60 4.14
C GLU A 23 7.45 -11.00 4.06
N GLY A 24 6.99 -11.40 2.87
CA GLY A 24 5.64 -11.88 2.64
C GLY A 24 4.58 -10.79 2.44
N VAL A 25 4.96 -9.52 2.34
CA VAL A 25 3.99 -8.46 2.01
C VAL A 25 3.55 -8.52 0.55
N ASP A 26 2.28 -8.20 0.32
CA ASP A 26 1.78 -7.94 -1.02
C ASP A 26 2.28 -6.57 -1.49
N LYS A 27 3.15 -6.58 -2.50
CA LYS A 27 3.83 -5.36 -2.98
C LYS A 27 2.84 -4.34 -3.51
N LYS A 28 1.80 -4.77 -4.24
CA LYS A 28 0.83 -3.86 -4.86
C LYS A 28 0.03 -3.11 -3.79
N THR A 29 -0.40 -3.83 -2.76
CA THR A 29 -1.11 -3.27 -1.61
C THR A 29 -0.22 -2.28 -0.85
N VAL A 30 1.02 -2.66 -0.53
CA VAL A 30 1.94 -1.79 0.19
C VAL A 30 2.33 -0.55 -0.63
N GLU A 31 2.53 -0.69 -1.93
CA GLU A 31 2.81 0.43 -2.84
C GLU A 31 1.62 1.40 -2.89
N ASN A 32 0.38 0.90 -2.96
CA ASN A 32 -0.83 1.72 -2.92
C ASN A 32 -0.92 2.52 -1.61
N LEU A 33 -0.79 1.86 -0.46
CA LEU A 33 -0.84 2.50 0.86
C LEU A 33 0.29 3.52 1.05
N THR A 34 1.50 3.21 0.60
CA THR A 34 2.65 4.12 0.69
C THR A 34 2.45 5.36 -0.18
N SER A 35 1.85 5.19 -1.36
CA SER A 35 1.56 6.31 -2.27
C SER A 35 0.50 7.25 -1.66
N LEU A 36 -0.59 6.69 -1.12
CA LEU A 36 -1.60 7.45 -0.40
C LEU A 36 -1.01 8.23 0.79
N TYR A 37 -0.10 7.60 1.54
CA TYR A 37 0.60 8.27 2.64
C TYR A 37 1.45 9.45 2.15
N ARG A 38 2.31 9.23 1.13
CA ARG A 38 3.20 10.26 0.58
C ARG A 38 2.44 11.44 -0.03
N GLU A 39 1.27 11.18 -0.60
CA GLU A 39 0.39 12.21 -1.18
C GLU A 39 -0.45 12.96 -0.13
N GLY A 40 -0.39 12.56 1.15
CA GLY A 40 -1.26 13.13 2.19
C GLY A 40 -2.73 12.76 2.02
N LYS A 41 -3.01 11.64 1.35
CA LYS A 41 -4.34 11.14 0.98
C LYS A 41 -4.70 9.83 1.66
N LEU A 42 -3.98 9.42 2.70
CA LEU A 42 -4.23 8.19 3.47
C LEU A 42 -5.48 8.35 4.34
N THR A 43 -6.65 8.31 3.71
CA THR A 43 -7.98 8.36 4.33
C THR A 43 -8.71 7.05 4.08
N ASP A 44 -9.67 6.72 4.92
CA ASP A 44 -10.46 5.49 4.81
C ASP A 44 -11.08 5.32 3.41
N THR A 45 -11.66 6.38 2.85
CA THR A 45 -12.23 6.37 1.50
C THR A 45 -11.20 6.07 0.42
N ASN A 46 -10.02 6.68 0.49
CA ASN A 46 -9.00 6.46 -0.53
C ASN A 46 -8.37 5.08 -0.42
N ILE A 47 -8.24 4.55 0.79
CA ILE A 47 -7.82 3.16 1.02
C ILE A 47 -8.84 2.21 0.41
N GLN A 48 -10.13 2.38 0.72
CA GLN A 48 -11.20 1.55 0.16
C GLN A 48 -11.18 1.55 -1.37
N ASN A 49 -11.14 2.75 -1.97
CA ASN A 49 -11.08 2.88 -3.43
C ASN A 49 -9.86 2.19 -4.03
N GLY A 50 -8.67 2.34 -3.42
CA GLY A 50 -7.44 1.71 -3.88
C GLY A 50 -7.50 0.18 -3.79
N MET A 51 -8.06 -0.36 -2.70
CA MET A 51 -8.22 -1.80 -2.52
C MET A 51 -9.26 -2.40 -3.48
N GLU A 52 -10.36 -1.69 -3.74
CA GLU A 52 -11.36 -2.11 -4.73
C GLU A 52 -10.76 -2.15 -6.13
N GLN A 53 -9.95 -1.15 -6.50
CA GLN A 53 -9.23 -1.15 -7.79
C GLN A 53 -8.28 -2.35 -7.90
N LEU A 54 -7.47 -2.62 -6.89
CA LEU A 54 -6.59 -3.80 -6.88
C LEU A 54 -7.37 -5.11 -7.02
N LEU A 55 -8.51 -5.23 -6.36
CA LEU A 55 -9.38 -6.41 -6.48
C LEU A 55 -9.90 -6.57 -7.91
N GLN A 56 -10.39 -5.50 -8.53
CA GLN A 56 -10.88 -5.55 -9.91
C GLN A 56 -9.76 -5.88 -10.90
N GLU A 57 -8.58 -5.29 -10.74
CA GLU A 57 -7.42 -5.59 -11.59
C GLU A 57 -7.01 -7.07 -11.52
N GLU A 58 -7.02 -7.67 -10.33
CA GLU A 58 -6.73 -9.11 -10.20
C GLU A 58 -7.81 -9.96 -10.86
N LEU A 59 -9.10 -9.61 -10.69
CA LEU A 59 -10.23 -10.33 -11.30
C LEU A 59 -10.24 -10.23 -12.83
N ASP A 60 -10.03 -9.04 -13.39
CA ASP A 60 -9.96 -8.81 -14.84
C ASP A 60 -8.83 -9.63 -15.48
N THR A 61 -7.68 -9.75 -14.81
CA THR A 61 -6.57 -10.57 -15.31
C THR A 61 -6.81 -12.08 -15.24
N THR A 62 -7.81 -12.54 -14.48
CA THR A 62 -8.27 -13.93 -14.49
C THR A 62 -9.28 -14.20 -15.60
N GLU A 63 -10.20 -13.27 -15.90
CA GLU A 63 -11.20 -13.45 -16.96
C GLU A 63 -10.58 -13.48 -18.38
N GLU A 64 -9.52 -12.69 -18.64
CA GLU A 64 -8.81 -12.75 -19.93
C GLU A 64 -8.07 -14.08 -20.18
N LYS A 65 -7.79 -14.85 -19.12
CA LYS A 65 -7.05 -16.13 -19.23
C LYS A 65 -7.96 -17.33 -19.50
N ASP A 66 -9.21 -17.29 -19.05
CA ASP A 66 -10.19 -18.37 -19.25
C ASP A 66 -10.95 -18.29 -20.60
N GLY A 67 -10.74 -17.23 -21.38
CA GLY A 67 -11.37 -17.03 -22.70
C GLY A 67 -10.56 -17.53 -23.92
N LYS A 68 -9.43 -18.20 -23.71
CA LYS A 68 -8.58 -18.76 -24.77
C LYS A 68 -8.34 -20.26 -24.55
N ASP A 69 -9.39 -21.07 -24.70
CA ASP A 69 -9.30 -22.51 -24.98
C ASP A 69 -10.29 -22.90 -26.09
#